data_AF-A0A352NNH5-F1
#
_entry.id   AF-A0A352NNH5-F1
#
_cell.length_a   1.000
_cell.length_b   1.000
_cell.length_c   1.000
_cell.angle_alpha   90.00
_cell.angle_beta   90.00
_cell.angle_gamma   90.00
#
_symmetry.space_group_name_H-M   'P 1'
#
loop_
_entity.id
_entity.type
_entity.pdbx_description
1 polymer ?
#
loop_
_entity_poly.entity_id
_entity_poly.type
_entity_poly.pdbx_seq_one_letter_code
_entity_poly.pdbx_strand_id
1 'polypeptide(L)'
;VYILLFVTLPQLMLLGYLILSPGGLDIASIALSGAVTLLLMVIFSIYALIKRRESSADTWIFTAIAIVYVLFTAGMLLFNEDLFYRTGFVSSRLVLIVLCMLPVLYGLYGMAFNTISAAKSNDTAGHLAGFIAVPLIWFVAMNMINGVNLNTILLIFIIAGVYTIMLLSVKIVLAWKRENPDCAGNSPSAKRYYIITTFVSLLLPLGGLAINQGKAGLWSSADSVGMFGDFSSPAFYIMAALNGFLMLLPAVKDQKLRLLVFYLKAVCYTYILYFFIVFLPILPLGAVGLIFYGLGIFILAPTLAAIWQGWHIIKEWAGLSKAWGTPRIIAVFCAGIITLPVCMISTFWSDKGNFEAAVRYLEQNSVEVVQTIDLARLHRTLKNVQGSYDVTRSIVGFDSG
;
A
#
# COMPACT_ATOMS: atom_id res chain seq x y z
N VAL A 1 24.14 -6.42 -3.58
CA VAL A 1 23.38 -6.82 -2.36
C VAL A 1 21.92 -6.38 -2.43
N TYR A 2 21.61 -5.09 -2.62
CA TYR A 2 20.22 -4.60 -2.60
C TYR A 2 19.29 -5.19 -3.68
N ILE A 3 19.78 -5.51 -4.88
CA ILE A 3 19.00 -6.25 -5.89
C ILE A 3 18.54 -7.61 -5.34
N LEU A 4 19.41 -8.34 -4.62
CA LEU A 4 19.02 -9.63 -4.03
C LEU A 4 17.92 -9.46 -2.98
N LEU A 5 17.94 -8.37 -2.23
CA LEU A 5 16.96 -8.10 -1.18
C LEU A 5 15.61 -7.62 -1.73
N PHE A 6 15.62 -6.69 -2.69
CA PHE A 6 14.40 -6.01 -3.15
C PHE A 6 13.84 -6.58 -4.46
N VAL A 7 14.60 -7.40 -5.18
CA VAL A 7 14.15 -8.05 -6.41
C VAL A 7 14.09 -9.56 -6.21
N THR A 8 15.22 -10.20 -5.92
CA THR A 8 15.29 -11.67 -5.85
C THR A 8 14.44 -12.26 -4.73
N LEU A 9 14.53 -11.74 -3.51
CA LEU A 9 13.79 -12.29 -2.37
C LEU A 9 12.25 -12.21 -2.57
N PRO A 10 11.66 -11.06 -2.97
CA PRO A 10 10.23 -11.01 -3.29
C PRO A 10 9.82 -11.98 -4.41
N GLN A 11 10.64 -12.15 -5.45
CA GLN A 11 10.32 -13.09 -6.53
C GLN A 11 10.44 -14.55 -6.09
N LEU A 12 11.39 -14.87 -5.21
CA LEU A 12 11.48 -16.19 -4.61
C LEU A 12 10.23 -16.50 -3.78
N MET A 13 9.73 -15.52 -3.01
CA MET A 13 8.47 -15.66 -2.27
C MET A 13 7.28 -15.82 -3.21
N LEU A 14 7.25 -15.10 -4.33
CA LEU A 14 6.18 -15.23 -5.32
C LEU A 14 6.20 -16.61 -5.98
N LEU A 15 7.38 -17.10 -6.36
CA LEU A 15 7.55 -18.44 -6.91
C LEU A 15 7.11 -19.52 -5.90
N GLY A 16 7.51 -19.38 -4.65
CA GLY A 16 7.06 -20.24 -3.56
C GLY A 16 5.54 -20.21 -3.38
N TYR A 17 4.93 -19.03 -3.45
CA TYR A 17 3.47 -18.87 -3.39
C TYR A 17 2.76 -19.53 -4.58
N LEU A 18 3.29 -19.39 -5.81
CA LEU A 18 2.72 -20.01 -7.00
C LEU A 18 2.79 -21.55 -6.93
N ILE A 19 3.86 -22.12 -6.38
CA ILE A 19 4.09 -23.57 -6.30
C ILE A 19 3.38 -24.22 -5.10
N LEU A 20 3.44 -23.59 -3.93
CA LEU A 20 3.04 -24.20 -2.65
C LEU A 20 1.60 -23.86 -2.23
N SER A 21 0.93 -22.95 -2.93
CA SER A 21 -0.41 -22.54 -2.54
C SER A 21 -1.41 -23.70 -2.72
N PRO A 22 -2.21 -24.02 -1.69
CA PRO A 22 -3.26 -25.02 -1.78
C PRO A 22 -4.37 -24.54 -2.73
N GLY A 23 -4.90 -25.46 -3.55
CA GLY A 23 -5.92 -25.20 -4.56
C GLY A 23 -5.47 -25.74 -5.91
N GLY A 24 -5.88 -26.98 -6.24
CA GLY A 24 -5.43 -27.78 -7.38
C GLY A 24 -5.55 -27.11 -8.73
N LEU A 25 -4.56 -26.29 -9.07
CA LEU A 25 -4.34 -25.77 -10.41
C LEU A 25 -3.68 -26.85 -11.25
N ASP A 26 -4.08 -26.92 -12.53
CA ASP A 26 -3.33 -27.67 -13.53
C ASP A 26 -1.90 -27.10 -13.60
N ILE A 27 -0.89 -27.97 -13.52
CA ILE A 27 0.52 -27.58 -13.61
C ILE A 27 0.76 -26.74 -14.86
N ALA A 28 0.02 -27.01 -15.95
CA ALA A 28 0.07 -26.24 -17.19
C ALA A 28 -0.27 -24.74 -17.00
N SER A 29 -1.23 -24.41 -16.13
CA SER A 29 -1.67 -23.03 -15.89
C SER A 29 -0.65 -22.19 -15.10
N ILE A 30 0.17 -22.82 -14.25
CA ILE A 30 1.21 -22.15 -13.47
C ILE A 30 2.57 -22.21 -14.17
N ALA A 31 2.81 -23.21 -15.03
CA ALA A 31 4.12 -23.48 -15.63
C ALA A 31 4.72 -22.26 -16.33
N LEU A 32 3.94 -21.57 -17.18
CA LEU A 32 4.43 -20.39 -17.89
C LEU A 32 4.79 -19.25 -16.93
N SER A 33 3.86 -18.90 -16.04
CA SER A 33 4.03 -17.81 -15.08
C SER A 33 5.14 -18.08 -14.07
N GLY A 34 5.28 -19.33 -13.62
CA GLY A 34 6.37 -19.79 -12.78
C GLY A 34 7.72 -19.77 -13.50
N ALA A 35 7.78 -20.22 -14.76
CA ALA A 35 8.99 -20.18 -15.58
C ALA A 35 9.46 -18.74 -15.84
N VAL A 36 8.54 -17.83 -16.17
CA VAL A 36 8.86 -16.40 -16.34
C VAL A 36 9.36 -15.81 -15.01
N THR A 37 8.70 -16.09 -13.88
CA THR A 37 9.14 -15.63 -12.56
C THR A 37 10.56 -16.13 -12.24
N LEU A 38 10.82 -17.42 -12.46
CA LEU A 38 12.13 -18.03 -12.25
C LEU A 38 13.21 -17.40 -13.15
N LEU A 39 12.90 -17.21 -14.44
CA LEU A 39 13.83 -16.61 -15.40
C LEU A 39 14.19 -15.18 -15.00
N LEU A 40 13.20 -14.34 -14.66
CA LEU A 40 13.44 -12.98 -14.18
C LEU A 40 14.27 -12.97 -12.89
N MET A 41 13.93 -13.85 -11.94
CA MET A 41 14.66 -14.00 -10.69
C MET A 41 16.13 -14.35 -10.94
N VAL A 42 16.40 -15.33 -11.82
CA VAL A 42 17.76 -15.78 -12.15
C VAL A 42 18.56 -14.67 -12.84
N ILE A 43 17.99 -13.99 -13.83
CA ILE A 43 18.67 -12.90 -14.57
C ILE A 43 19.14 -11.80 -13.61
N PHE A 44 18.24 -11.28 -12.77
CA PHE A 44 18.60 -10.20 -11.85
C PHE A 44 19.52 -10.67 -10.71
N SER A 45 19.42 -11.94 -10.29
CA SER A 45 20.32 -12.51 -9.29
C SER A 45 21.74 -12.69 -9.82
N ILE A 46 21.89 -13.22 -11.05
CA ILE A 46 23.19 -13.35 -11.71
C ILE A 46 23.83 -11.97 -11.88
N TYR A 47 23.07 -10.99 -12.39
CA TYR A 47 23.56 -9.61 -12.50
C TYR A 47 24.05 -9.08 -11.15
N ALA A 48 23.25 -9.25 -10.08
CA ALA A 48 23.61 -8.80 -8.75
C ALA A 48 24.86 -9.48 -8.18
N LEU A 49 25.10 -10.74 -8.53
CA LEU A 49 26.27 -11.50 -8.11
C LEU A 49 27.53 -11.09 -8.89
N ILE A 50 27.43 -10.89 -10.20
CA ILE A 50 28.53 -10.42 -11.06
C ILE A 50 28.96 -9.02 -10.60
N LYS A 51 28.01 -8.11 -10.44
CA LYS A 51 28.23 -6.70 -10.12
C LYS A 51 28.37 -6.42 -8.62
N ARG A 52 28.51 -7.43 -7.78
CA ARG A 52 28.54 -7.27 -6.30
C ARG A 52 29.69 -6.42 -5.77
N ARG A 53 30.78 -6.31 -6.54
CA ARG A 53 32.00 -5.55 -6.17
C ARG A 53 31.97 -4.11 -6.66
N GLU A 54 31.00 -3.74 -7.49
CA GLU A 54 30.86 -2.37 -7.99
C GLU A 54 30.07 -1.52 -7.01
N SER A 55 30.49 -0.26 -6.85
CA SER A 55 29.92 0.68 -5.89
C SER A 55 28.60 1.31 -6.37
N SER A 56 28.33 1.30 -7.67
CA SER A 56 27.14 1.86 -8.29
C SER A 56 26.60 0.96 -9.40
N ALA A 57 25.28 0.84 -9.47
CA ALA A 57 24.60 0.17 -10.58
C ALA A 57 24.12 1.21 -11.59
N ASP A 58 24.16 0.86 -12.87
CA ASP A 58 23.76 1.73 -13.96
C ASP A 58 22.25 2.05 -13.94
N THR A 59 21.87 3.21 -14.47
CA THR A 59 20.44 3.59 -14.58
C THR A 59 19.63 2.59 -15.39
N TRP A 60 20.22 1.98 -16.43
CA TRP A 60 19.50 1.05 -17.31
C TRP A 60 19.01 -0.19 -16.56
N ILE A 61 19.74 -0.69 -15.55
CA ILE A 61 19.30 -1.88 -14.81
C ILE A 61 18.08 -1.56 -13.95
N PHE A 62 18.04 -0.36 -13.35
CA PHE A 62 16.90 0.11 -12.58
C PHE A 62 15.67 0.34 -13.45
N THR A 63 15.87 0.87 -14.66
CA THR A 63 14.83 0.97 -15.69
C THR A 63 14.32 -0.41 -16.12
N ALA A 64 15.22 -1.36 -16.36
CA ALA A 64 14.84 -2.72 -16.72
C ALA A 64 14.03 -3.39 -15.61
N ILE A 65 14.46 -3.30 -14.35
CA ILE A 65 13.71 -3.83 -13.19
C ILE A 65 12.32 -3.21 -13.15
N ALA A 66 12.20 -1.88 -13.20
CA ALA A 66 10.90 -1.22 -13.15
C ALA A 66 9.99 -1.69 -14.30
N ILE A 67 10.42 -1.57 -15.56
CA ILE A 67 9.58 -1.92 -16.71
C ILE A 67 9.18 -3.39 -16.70
N VAL A 68 10.13 -4.29 -16.48
CA VAL A 68 9.88 -5.74 -16.52
C VAL A 68 8.85 -6.15 -15.47
N TYR A 69 8.97 -5.68 -14.23
CA TYR A 69 8.01 -6.06 -13.19
C TYR A 69 6.66 -5.35 -13.34
N VAL A 70 6.62 -4.15 -13.92
CA VAL A 70 5.36 -3.49 -14.30
C VAL A 70 4.62 -4.32 -15.35
N LEU A 71 5.30 -4.68 -16.44
CA LEU A 71 4.72 -5.48 -17.52
C LEU A 71 4.34 -6.88 -17.05
N PHE A 72 5.18 -7.50 -16.22
CA PHE A 72 4.88 -8.80 -15.63
C PHE A 72 3.65 -8.74 -14.73
N THR A 73 3.52 -7.72 -13.87
CA THR A 73 2.33 -7.53 -13.03
C THR A 73 1.08 -7.34 -13.88
N ALA A 74 1.14 -6.49 -14.90
CA ALA A 74 0.02 -6.23 -15.80
C ALA A 74 -0.37 -7.51 -16.58
N GLY A 75 0.61 -8.22 -17.14
CA GLY A 75 0.38 -9.47 -17.88
C GLY A 75 -0.20 -10.57 -17.00
N MET A 76 0.28 -10.70 -15.76
CA MET A 76 -0.30 -11.61 -14.78
C MET A 76 -1.77 -11.27 -14.52
N LEU A 77 -2.07 -10.00 -14.18
CA LEU A 77 -3.44 -9.57 -13.87
C LEU A 77 -4.42 -9.68 -15.06
N LEU A 78 -3.94 -9.53 -16.29
CA LEU A 78 -4.78 -9.56 -17.50
C LEU A 78 -5.01 -10.96 -18.06
N PHE A 79 -3.98 -11.81 -18.04
CA PHE A 79 -4.00 -13.09 -18.76
C PHE A 79 -4.08 -14.30 -17.85
N ASN A 80 -3.99 -14.12 -16.53
CA ASN A 80 -4.01 -15.23 -15.57
C ASN A 80 -5.14 -15.07 -14.54
N GLU A 81 -6.34 -14.70 -14.98
CA GLU A 81 -7.52 -14.54 -14.10
C GLU A 81 -7.78 -15.79 -13.23
N ASP A 82 -7.56 -16.98 -13.79
CA ASP A 82 -7.74 -18.27 -13.11
C ASP A 82 -6.82 -18.43 -11.89
N LEU A 83 -5.60 -17.88 -11.93
CA LEU A 83 -4.67 -17.90 -10.79
C LEU A 83 -5.19 -17.09 -9.60
N PHE A 84 -6.13 -16.17 -9.84
CA PHE A 84 -6.70 -15.26 -8.87
C PHE A 84 -8.08 -15.63 -8.37
N TYR A 85 -8.73 -16.65 -8.94
CA TYR A 85 -10.00 -17.19 -8.44
C TYR A 85 -9.83 -18.06 -7.18
N ARG A 86 -8.60 -18.23 -6.69
CA ARG A 86 -8.31 -18.93 -5.44
C ARG A 86 -9.02 -18.28 -4.25
N THR A 87 -9.92 -19.03 -3.63
CA THR A 87 -10.50 -18.69 -2.34
C THR A 87 -9.51 -19.06 -1.24
N GLY A 88 -8.92 -18.04 -0.62
CA GLY A 88 -7.93 -18.20 0.44
C GLY A 88 -8.00 -17.02 1.41
N PHE A 89 -7.30 -17.15 2.54
CA PHE A 89 -7.31 -16.11 3.57
C PHE A 89 -6.73 -14.75 3.08
N VAL A 90 -5.83 -14.78 2.10
CA VAL A 90 -5.25 -13.59 1.47
C VAL A 90 -5.53 -13.63 -0.03
N SER A 91 -6.02 -12.51 -0.58
CA SER A 91 -6.26 -12.36 -2.02
C SER A 91 -4.97 -12.59 -2.82
N SER A 92 -5.00 -13.56 -3.74
CA SER A 92 -3.86 -13.86 -4.63
C SER A 92 -3.45 -12.67 -5.48
N ARG A 93 -4.42 -11.80 -5.85
CA ARG A 93 -4.15 -10.55 -6.57
C ARG A 93 -3.29 -9.62 -5.73
N LEU A 94 -3.62 -9.48 -4.45
CA LEU A 94 -2.90 -8.61 -3.53
C LEU A 94 -1.50 -9.14 -3.25
N VAL A 95 -1.33 -10.45 -3.05
CA VAL A 95 0.00 -11.07 -2.87
C VAL A 95 0.90 -10.79 -4.07
N LEU A 96 0.40 -11.01 -5.29
CA LEU A 96 1.13 -10.71 -6.52
C LEU A 96 1.53 -9.23 -6.59
N ILE A 97 0.56 -8.34 -6.41
CA ILE A 97 0.79 -6.89 -6.50
C ILE A 97 1.88 -6.47 -5.51
N VAL A 98 1.79 -6.90 -4.24
CA VAL A 98 2.78 -6.53 -3.21
C VAL A 98 4.18 -7.06 -3.55
N LEU A 99 4.30 -8.33 -3.96
CA LEU A 99 5.59 -8.94 -4.24
C LEU A 99 6.25 -8.40 -5.52
N CYS A 100 5.48 -7.99 -6.52
CA CYS A 100 6.01 -7.33 -7.72
C CYS A 100 6.24 -5.83 -7.53
N MET A 101 5.49 -5.17 -6.64
CA MET A 101 5.64 -3.75 -6.33
C MET A 101 6.99 -3.44 -5.67
N LEU A 102 7.51 -4.34 -4.82
CA LEU A 102 8.82 -4.16 -4.18
C LEU A 102 9.98 -3.98 -5.19
N PRO A 103 10.16 -4.86 -6.19
CA PRO A 103 11.10 -4.65 -7.27
C PRO A 103 10.85 -3.35 -8.06
N VAL A 104 9.59 -3.03 -8.37
CA VAL A 104 9.28 -1.82 -9.12
C VAL A 104 9.69 -0.57 -8.34
N LEU A 105 9.32 -0.47 -7.06
CA LEU A 105 9.72 0.63 -6.19
C LEU A 105 11.24 0.77 -6.11
N TYR A 106 11.95 -0.36 -6.01
CA TYR A 106 13.41 -0.36 -6.00
C TYR A 106 14.00 0.15 -7.33
N GLY A 107 13.44 -0.28 -8.47
CA GLY A 107 13.79 0.21 -9.80
C GLY A 107 13.54 1.71 -9.95
N LEU A 108 12.35 2.18 -9.57
CA LEU A 108 12.00 3.60 -9.61
C LEU A 108 12.91 4.44 -8.71
N TYR A 109 13.23 3.95 -7.51
CA TYR A 109 14.15 4.63 -6.60
C TYR A 109 15.55 4.75 -7.18
N GLY A 110 16.13 3.66 -7.69
CA GLY A 110 17.47 3.70 -8.28
C GLY A 110 17.52 4.55 -9.55
N MET A 111 16.48 4.51 -10.38
CA MET A 111 16.34 5.38 -11.55
C MET A 111 16.27 6.86 -11.14
N ALA A 112 15.42 7.20 -10.16
CA ALA A 112 15.31 8.56 -9.65
C ALA A 112 16.64 9.05 -9.07
N PHE A 113 17.30 8.22 -8.26
CA PHE A 113 18.58 8.52 -7.63
C PHE A 113 19.68 8.82 -8.67
N ASN A 114 19.84 7.94 -9.66
CA ASN A 114 20.88 8.11 -10.69
C ASN A 114 20.58 9.30 -11.62
N THR A 115 19.32 9.55 -11.95
CA THR A 115 18.94 10.64 -12.88
C THR A 115 18.92 12.01 -12.22
N ILE A 116 18.72 12.10 -10.91
CA ILE A 116 18.84 13.37 -10.17
C ILE A 116 20.27 13.89 -10.17
N SER A 117 21.28 13.03 -10.17
CA SER A 117 22.68 13.46 -10.24
C SER A 117 23.01 14.16 -11.57
N ALA A 118 22.29 13.84 -12.65
CA ALA A 118 22.46 14.43 -13.97
C ALA A 118 21.61 15.69 -14.21
N ALA A 119 20.56 15.91 -13.42
CA ALA A 119 19.65 17.06 -13.57
C ALA A 119 20.23 18.33 -12.91
N LYS A 120 20.10 19.46 -13.62
CA LYS A 120 20.44 20.81 -13.14
C LYS A 120 19.63 21.10 -11.86
N SER A 121 20.28 21.62 -10.83
CA SER A 121 19.86 21.61 -9.42
C SER A 121 18.59 22.41 -9.04
N ASN A 122 17.71 22.77 -9.98
CA ASN A 122 16.55 23.64 -9.72
C ASN A 122 15.24 23.20 -10.41
N ASP A 123 15.16 22.03 -11.05
CA ASP A 123 13.95 21.62 -11.79
C ASP A 123 12.88 20.91 -10.91
N THR A 124 12.73 21.33 -9.65
CA THR A 124 11.62 20.87 -8.80
C THR A 124 10.26 21.26 -9.39
N ALA A 125 10.19 22.41 -10.07
CA ALA A 125 9.02 22.86 -10.81
C ALA A 125 8.68 21.90 -11.98
N GLY A 126 9.66 21.44 -12.77
CA GLY A 126 9.43 20.47 -13.83
C GLY A 126 8.98 19.10 -13.32
N HIS A 127 9.52 18.64 -12.19
CA HIS A 127 9.04 17.41 -11.54
C HIS A 127 7.61 17.53 -11.01
N LEU A 128 7.26 18.67 -10.41
CA LEU A 128 5.90 18.95 -9.97
C LEU A 128 4.93 19.09 -11.17
N ALA A 129 5.36 19.74 -12.24
CA ALA A 129 4.59 19.84 -13.47
C ALA A 129 4.35 18.46 -14.08
N GLY A 130 5.36 17.59 -14.12
CA GLY A 130 5.20 16.20 -14.55
C GLY A 130 4.22 15.41 -13.67
N PHE A 131 4.24 15.63 -12.35
CA PHE A 131 3.37 14.92 -11.39
C PHE A 131 1.89 15.21 -11.67
N ILE A 132 1.60 16.41 -12.17
CA ILE A 132 0.26 16.87 -12.52
C ILE A 132 -0.08 16.56 -13.98
N ALA A 133 0.85 16.80 -14.90
CA ALA A 133 0.63 16.69 -16.33
C ALA A 133 0.48 15.24 -16.79
N VAL A 134 1.27 14.31 -16.23
CA VAL A 134 1.19 12.89 -16.58
C VAL A 134 -0.25 12.38 -16.33
N PRO A 135 -0.82 12.44 -15.11
CA PRO A 135 -2.16 11.88 -14.92
C PRO A 135 -3.24 12.61 -15.70
N LEU A 136 -3.08 13.93 -15.92
CA LEU A 136 -4.01 14.74 -16.71
C LEU A 136 -4.01 14.34 -18.20
N ILE A 137 -2.84 14.22 -18.83
CA ILE A 137 -2.71 13.80 -20.23
C ILE A 137 -3.34 12.42 -20.40
N TRP A 138 -3.11 11.52 -19.44
CA TRP A 138 -3.71 10.20 -19.44
C TRP A 138 -5.24 10.24 -19.32
N PHE A 139 -5.76 11.00 -18.37
CA PHE A 139 -7.21 11.18 -18.21
C PHE A 139 -7.87 11.73 -19.47
N VAL A 140 -7.28 12.74 -20.09
CA VAL A 140 -7.78 13.34 -21.35
C VAL A 140 -7.71 12.32 -22.48
N ALA A 141 -6.59 11.62 -22.64
CA ALA A 141 -6.43 10.58 -23.66
C ALA A 141 -7.47 9.45 -23.52
N MET A 142 -7.80 9.04 -22.28
CA MET A 142 -8.84 8.03 -22.03
C MET A 142 -10.22 8.50 -22.47
N ASN A 143 -10.60 9.74 -22.15
CA ASN A 143 -11.91 10.27 -22.52
C ASN A 143 -12.05 10.49 -24.04
N MET A 144 -10.94 10.65 -24.77
CA MET A 144 -10.95 10.86 -26.22
C MET A 144 -11.02 9.56 -27.04
N ILE A 145 -10.60 8.41 -26.49
CA ILE A 145 -10.46 7.15 -27.23
C ILE A 145 -11.55 6.15 -26.77
N ASN A 146 -12.81 6.44 -27.08
CA ASN A 146 -13.95 5.58 -26.74
C ASN A 146 -14.16 4.42 -27.75
N GLY A 147 -13.22 3.46 -27.85
CA GLY A 147 -13.40 2.39 -28.85
C GLY A 147 -12.39 1.24 -28.98
N VAL A 148 -11.64 0.87 -27.94
CA VAL A 148 -10.84 -0.37 -27.88
C VAL A 148 -10.91 -0.89 -26.45
N ASN A 149 -10.92 -2.21 -26.20
CA ASN A 149 -11.16 -2.86 -24.89
C ASN A 149 -10.72 -1.99 -23.70
N LEU A 150 -11.67 -1.17 -23.24
CA LEU A 150 -11.42 0.01 -22.42
C LEU A 150 -10.78 -0.41 -21.10
N ASN A 151 -11.20 -1.55 -20.57
CA ASN A 151 -10.74 -2.07 -19.29
C ASN A 151 -9.25 -2.43 -19.31
N THR A 152 -8.77 -3.09 -20.38
CA THR A 152 -7.37 -3.50 -20.52
C THR A 152 -6.45 -2.29 -20.70
N ILE A 153 -6.86 -1.36 -21.55
CA ILE A 153 -6.10 -0.12 -21.81
C ILE A 153 -6.06 0.75 -20.54
N LEU A 154 -7.21 0.92 -19.88
CA LEU A 154 -7.35 1.67 -18.64
C LEU A 154 -6.51 1.05 -17.52
N LEU A 155 -6.47 -0.29 -17.40
CA LEU A 155 -5.61 -0.96 -16.42
C LEU A 155 -4.12 -0.71 -16.67
N ILE A 156 -3.63 -0.93 -17.90
CA ILE A 156 -2.23 -0.72 -18.26
C ILE A 156 -1.82 0.73 -17.97
N PHE A 157 -2.70 1.68 -18.28
CA PHE A 157 -2.43 3.09 -18.09
C PHE A 157 -2.58 3.57 -16.65
N ILE A 158 -3.50 3.02 -15.86
CA ILE A 158 -3.53 3.22 -14.41
C ILE A 158 -2.20 2.77 -13.82
N ILE A 159 -1.77 1.55 -14.16
CA ILE A 159 -0.52 0.99 -13.67
C ILE A 159 0.66 1.90 -14.06
N ALA A 160 0.76 2.30 -15.32
CA ALA A 160 1.80 3.22 -15.79
C ALA A 160 1.75 4.59 -15.09
N GLY A 161 0.56 5.15 -14.89
CA GLY A 161 0.33 6.43 -14.21
C GLY A 161 0.76 6.38 -12.75
N VAL A 162 0.37 5.31 -12.03
CA VAL A 162 0.78 5.07 -10.63
C VAL A 162 2.30 5.08 -10.52
N TYR A 163 2.98 4.28 -11.35
CA TYR A 163 4.43 4.17 -11.28
C TYR A 163 5.15 5.45 -11.72
N THR A 164 4.58 6.19 -12.67
CA THR A 164 5.13 7.49 -13.06
C THR A 164 5.01 8.51 -11.93
N ILE A 165 3.87 8.56 -11.24
CA ILE A 165 3.71 9.42 -10.06
C ILE A 165 4.67 8.98 -8.95
N MET A 166 4.80 7.69 -8.68
CA MET A 166 5.75 7.20 -7.68
C MET A 166 7.17 7.63 -8.00
N LEU A 167 7.59 7.51 -9.26
CA LEU A 167 8.90 7.97 -9.72
C LEU A 167 9.10 9.47 -9.45
N LEU A 168 8.11 10.29 -9.82
CA LEU A 168 8.17 11.74 -9.62
C LEU A 168 8.14 12.12 -8.14
N SER A 169 7.37 11.40 -7.32
CA SER A 169 7.33 11.59 -5.87
C SER A 169 8.70 11.32 -5.24
N VAL A 170 9.34 10.20 -5.60
CA VAL A 170 10.70 9.89 -5.14
C VAL A 170 11.68 10.94 -5.63
N LYS A 171 11.55 11.41 -6.88
CA LYS A 171 12.40 12.48 -7.40
C LYS A 171 12.25 13.78 -6.63
N ILE A 172 11.02 14.21 -6.35
CA ILE A 172 10.74 15.41 -5.55
C ILE A 172 11.40 15.29 -4.17
N VAL A 173 11.25 14.14 -3.50
CA VAL A 173 11.86 13.91 -2.18
C VAL A 173 13.39 13.97 -2.23
N LEU A 174 14.00 13.34 -3.23
CA LEU A 174 15.45 13.33 -3.40
C LEU A 174 16.01 14.70 -3.81
N ALA A 175 15.32 15.42 -4.69
CA ALA A 175 15.67 16.79 -5.08
C ALA A 175 15.56 17.74 -3.88
N TRP A 176 14.47 17.64 -3.13
CA TRP A 176 14.27 18.41 -1.90
C TRP A 176 15.37 18.16 -0.86
N LYS A 177 15.77 16.89 -0.68
CA LYS A 177 16.89 16.51 0.21
C LYS A 177 18.23 17.06 -0.28
N ARG A 178 18.45 17.15 -1.60
CA ARG A 178 19.68 17.71 -2.19
C ARG A 178 19.77 19.22 -2.03
N GLU A 179 18.66 19.93 -2.26
CA GLU A 179 18.57 21.39 -2.11
C GLU A 179 18.65 21.82 -0.64
N ASN A 180 18.23 20.95 0.28
CA ASN A 180 18.27 21.20 1.72
C ASN A 180 19.12 20.13 2.44
N PRO A 181 20.44 20.08 2.20
CA PRO A 181 21.33 19.10 2.85
C PRO A 181 21.32 19.28 4.38
N ASP A 182 21.12 20.52 4.83
CA ASP A 182 20.99 20.88 6.23
C ASP A 182 19.70 20.38 6.88
N CYS A 183 18.65 19.99 6.15
CA CYS A 183 17.47 19.37 6.78
C CYS A 183 17.78 17.99 7.41
N ALA A 184 18.96 17.42 7.14
CA ALA A 184 19.48 16.24 7.84
C ALA A 184 20.23 16.59 9.15
N GLY A 185 20.68 17.85 9.34
CA GLY A 185 21.54 18.29 10.45
C GLY A 185 21.01 19.46 11.28
N ASN A 186 20.40 20.46 10.65
CA ASN A 186 19.61 21.52 11.27
C ASN A 186 18.13 21.19 11.14
N SER A 187 17.47 21.04 12.29
CA SER A 187 16.03 20.87 12.37
C SER A 187 15.36 21.94 11.49
N PRO A 188 14.44 21.60 10.55
CA PRO A 188 13.47 22.59 10.07
C PRO A 188 12.98 23.36 11.29
N SER A 189 12.85 24.69 11.20
CA SER A 189 12.41 25.52 12.33
C SER A 189 11.29 24.75 13.04
N ALA A 190 11.42 24.49 14.35
CA ALA A 190 10.56 23.52 15.02
C ALA A 190 9.08 23.73 14.66
N LYS A 191 8.68 25.00 14.51
CA LYS A 191 7.39 25.44 13.98
C LYS A 191 6.99 24.82 12.63
N ARG A 192 7.81 24.94 11.57
CA ARG A 192 7.54 24.36 10.24
C ARG A 192 7.38 22.83 10.29
N TYR A 193 8.24 22.14 11.06
CA TYR A 193 8.13 20.70 11.25
C TYR A 193 6.79 20.29 11.87
N TYR A 194 6.39 20.95 12.96
CA TYR A 194 5.12 20.66 13.63
C TYR A 194 3.91 21.01 12.76
N ILE A 195 3.97 22.09 11.99
CA ILE A 195 2.91 22.45 11.02
C ILE A 195 2.76 21.34 9.98
N ILE A 196 3.84 20.97 9.28
CA ILE A 196 3.79 19.93 8.24
C ILE A 196 3.30 18.60 8.84
N THR A 197 3.82 18.22 10.01
CA THR A 197 3.41 16.98 10.68
C THR A 197 1.94 17.00 11.08
N THR A 198 1.43 18.13 11.58
CA THR A 198 0.02 18.28 11.93
C THR A 198 -0.86 18.12 10.70
N PHE A 199 -0.51 18.77 9.58
CA PHE A 199 -1.29 18.64 8.36
C PHE A 199 -1.21 17.23 7.77
N VAL A 200 0.00 16.68 7.59
CA VAL A 200 0.23 15.42 6.86
C VAL A 200 -0.15 14.19 7.67
N SER A 201 0.09 14.17 8.98
CA SER A 201 -0.10 12.98 9.81
C SER A 201 -1.39 13.00 10.64
N LEU A 202 -2.05 14.14 10.80
CA LEU A 202 -3.28 14.26 11.59
C LEU A 202 -4.47 14.77 10.76
N LEU A 203 -4.38 15.99 10.21
CA LEU A 203 -5.53 16.63 9.56
C LEU A 203 -5.91 15.98 8.23
N LEU A 204 -4.94 15.70 7.37
CA LEU A 204 -5.20 15.09 6.07
C LEU A 204 -5.77 13.65 6.19
N PRO A 205 -5.22 12.76 7.03
CA PRO A 205 -5.82 11.44 7.25
C PRO A 205 -7.24 11.52 7.83
N LEU A 206 -7.48 12.36 8.85
CA LEU A 206 -8.81 12.51 9.45
C LEU A 206 -9.80 13.14 8.48
N GLY A 207 -9.39 14.19 7.75
CA GLY A 207 -10.20 14.82 6.72
C GLY A 207 -10.51 13.87 5.56
N GLY A 208 -9.57 13.02 5.17
CA GLY A 208 -9.77 12.02 4.13
C GLY A 208 -10.81 10.98 4.52
N LEU A 209 -10.75 10.48 5.75
CA LEU A 209 -11.78 9.60 6.31
C LEU A 209 -13.14 10.31 6.38
N ALA A 210 -13.17 11.52 6.96
CA ALA A 210 -14.39 12.30 7.14
C ALA A 210 -15.06 12.63 5.81
N ILE A 211 -14.31 12.89 4.73
CA ILE A 211 -14.85 13.16 3.40
C ILE A 211 -15.29 11.88 2.71
N ASN A 212 -14.54 10.79 2.84
CA ASN A 212 -14.96 9.49 2.32
C ASN A 212 -16.32 9.08 2.90
N GLN A 213 -16.55 9.36 4.19
CA GLN A 213 -17.82 9.06 4.88
C GLN A 213 -18.87 10.15 4.71
N GLY A 214 -18.48 11.43 4.73
CA GLY A 214 -19.40 12.57 4.60
C GLY A 214 -20.03 12.68 3.23
N LYS A 215 -19.37 12.14 2.19
CA LYS A 215 -19.97 11.98 0.86
C LYS A 215 -21.00 10.85 0.75
N ALA A 216 -21.18 10.03 1.79
CA ALA A 216 -22.30 9.09 1.83
C ALA A 216 -23.66 9.80 1.93
N GLY A 217 -23.70 11.06 2.40
CA GLY A 217 -24.94 11.84 2.56
C GLY A 217 -25.07 13.12 1.71
N LEU A 218 -24.05 13.51 0.93
CA LEU A 218 -24.09 14.79 0.19
C LEU A 218 -24.77 14.69 -1.19
N TRP A 219 -24.85 13.49 -1.79
CA TRP A 219 -25.44 13.25 -3.13
C TRP A 219 -26.12 11.88 -3.28
N SER A 220 -26.25 11.07 -2.23
CA SER A 220 -26.86 9.74 -2.31
C SER A 220 -27.62 9.37 -1.03
N SER A 221 -28.65 8.54 -1.20
CA SER A 221 -29.46 7.92 -0.15
C SER A 221 -28.60 7.16 0.88
N ALA A 222 -29.15 7.03 2.08
CA ALA A 222 -28.54 6.66 3.37
C ALA A 222 -27.71 5.36 3.47
N ASP A 223 -27.52 4.61 2.38
CA ASP A 223 -26.85 3.30 2.36
C ASP A 223 -25.60 3.23 1.47
N SER A 224 -25.08 4.37 0.99
CA SER A 224 -23.89 4.33 0.13
C SER A 224 -22.61 4.05 0.92
N VAL A 225 -21.92 2.98 0.54
CA VAL A 225 -20.52 2.74 0.89
C VAL A 225 -19.71 3.94 0.39
N GLY A 226 -18.88 4.53 1.26
CA GLY A 226 -18.07 5.71 0.92
C GLY A 226 -17.30 5.53 -0.39
N MET A 227 -16.99 6.64 -1.07
CA MET A 227 -16.46 6.66 -2.46
C MET A 227 -15.28 5.71 -2.72
N PHE A 228 -14.43 5.47 -1.73
CA PHE A 228 -13.22 4.62 -1.83
C PHE A 228 -13.30 3.33 -1.00
N GLY A 229 -14.47 3.02 -0.45
CA GLY A 229 -14.72 1.86 0.40
C GLY A 229 -15.34 2.21 1.76
N ASP A 230 -15.74 1.18 2.49
CA ASP A 230 -16.30 1.31 3.83
C ASP A 230 -15.18 1.49 4.87
N PHE A 231 -14.89 2.75 5.18
CA PHE A 231 -14.05 3.15 6.32
C PHE A 231 -14.87 3.75 7.47
N SER A 232 -16.12 3.32 7.66
CA SER A 232 -17.04 3.90 8.66
C SER A 232 -16.68 3.51 10.11
N SER A 233 -15.89 2.45 10.28
CA SER A 233 -15.46 1.99 11.60
C SER A 233 -14.71 3.09 12.38
N PRO A 234 -15.10 3.38 13.64
CA PRO A 234 -14.39 4.33 14.49
C PRO A 234 -12.91 4.01 14.68
N ALA A 235 -12.51 2.74 14.51
CA ALA A 235 -11.13 2.30 14.61
C ALA A 235 -10.20 3.05 13.63
N PHE A 236 -10.67 3.38 12.41
CA PHE A 236 -9.86 4.12 11.45
C PHE A 236 -9.57 5.55 11.93
N TYR A 237 -10.57 6.23 12.49
CA TYR A 237 -10.41 7.57 13.06
C TYR A 237 -9.49 7.58 14.28
N ILE A 238 -9.65 6.58 15.17
CA ILE A 238 -8.78 6.42 16.35
C ILE A 238 -7.32 6.21 15.90
N MET A 239 -7.08 5.33 14.93
CA MET A 239 -5.73 5.08 14.42
C MET A 239 -5.13 6.30 13.71
N ALA A 240 -5.92 7.05 12.93
CA ALA A 240 -5.48 8.29 12.31
C ALA A 240 -5.08 9.34 13.37
N ALA A 241 -5.91 9.53 14.39
CA ALA A 241 -5.62 10.46 15.48
C ALA A 241 -4.37 10.04 16.27
N LEU A 242 -4.31 8.76 16.66
CA LEU A 242 -3.17 8.19 17.38
C LEU A 242 -1.86 8.37 16.59
N ASN A 243 -1.89 8.08 15.29
CA ASN A 243 -0.73 8.28 14.42
C ASN A 243 -0.27 9.74 14.40
N GLY A 244 -1.21 10.67 14.21
CA GLY A 244 -0.92 12.10 14.20
C GLY A 244 -0.30 12.58 15.51
N PHE A 245 -0.88 12.21 16.66
CA PHE A 245 -0.34 12.58 17.96
C PHE A 245 1.02 11.96 18.24
N LEU A 246 1.23 10.69 17.89
CA LEU A 246 2.54 10.03 18.02
C LEU A 246 3.62 10.73 17.19
N MET A 247 3.27 11.19 15.99
CA MET A 247 4.18 11.93 15.11
C MET A 247 4.51 13.33 15.64
N LEU A 248 3.60 13.95 16.38
CA LEU A 248 3.80 15.25 17.05
C LEU A 248 4.58 15.16 18.37
N LEU A 249 4.83 13.96 18.89
CA LEU A 249 5.64 13.81 20.10
C LEU A 249 7.05 14.38 19.89
N PRO A 250 7.55 15.24 20.80
CA PRO A 250 8.92 15.71 20.76
C PRO A 250 9.91 14.56 20.97
N ALA A 251 11.18 14.81 20.67
CA ALA A 251 12.24 13.83 20.88
C ALA A 251 12.29 13.38 22.34
N VAL A 252 12.04 12.09 22.57
CA VAL A 252 12.03 11.49 23.90
C VAL A 252 13.48 11.20 24.33
N LYS A 253 13.88 11.74 25.48
CA LYS A 253 15.24 11.55 26.04
C LYS A 253 15.43 10.14 26.62
N ASP A 254 14.42 9.63 27.32
CA ASP A 254 14.45 8.29 27.91
C ASP A 254 14.44 7.21 26.82
N GLN A 255 15.43 6.31 26.84
CA GLN A 255 15.65 5.35 25.76
C GLN A 255 14.58 4.24 25.73
N LYS A 256 13.99 3.87 26.88
CA LYS A 256 12.94 2.85 26.95
C LYS A 256 11.63 3.40 26.40
N LEU A 257 11.25 4.60 26.84
CA LEU A 257 10.08 5.29 26.33
C LEU A 257 10.23 5.62 24.83
N ARG A 258 11.43 6.00 24.39
CA ARG A 258 11.73 6.20 22.96
C ARG A 258 11.54 4.92 22.14
N LEU A 259 11.95 3.77 22.67
CA LEU A 259 11.74 2.47 22.03
C LEU A 259 10.24 2.10 21.96
N LEU A 260 9.47 2.39 23.02
CA LEU A 260 8.02 2.21 23.02
C LEU A 260 7.33 3.11 21.98
N VAL A 261 7.70 4.39 21.91
CA VAL A 261 7.17 5.32 20.89
C VAL A 261 7.54 4.84 19.48
N PHE A 262 8.76 4.32 19.27
CA PHE A 262 9.18 3.75 18.00
C PHE A 262 8.32 2.53 17.61
N TYR A 263 8.05 1.63 18.56
CA TYR A 263 7.11 0.52 18.35
C TYR A 263 5.72 1.00 17.94
N LEU A 264 5.13 1.94 18.69
CA LEU A 264 3.80 2.48 18.40
C LEU A 264 3.74 3.19 17.04
N LYS A 265 4.82 3.91 16.66
CA LYS A 265 4.98 4.49 15.32
C LYS A 265 5.03 3.43 14.23
N ALA A 266 5.66 2.28 14.48
CA ALA A 266 5.66 1.15 13.53
C ALA A 266 4.27 0.51 13.40
N VAL A 267 3.53 0.34 14.51
CA VAL A 267 2.13 -0.14 14.50
C VAL A 267 1.25 0.78 13.65
N CYS A 268 1.30 2.09 13.90
CA CYS A 268 0.51 3.07 13.13
C CYS A 268 1.01 3.21 11.69
N TYR A 269 2.27 2.90 11.41
CA TYR A 269 2.78 2.88 10.05
C TYR A 269 2.11 1.79 9.21
N THR A 270 1.80 0.62 9.77
CA THR A 270 1.01 -0.40 9.05
C THR A 270 -0.37 0.12 8.66
N TYR A 271 -1.02 0.90 9.52
CA TYR A 271 -2.28 1.58 9.18
C TYR A 271 -2.10 2.54 7.99
N ILE A 272 -1.06 3.38 8.01
CA ILE A 272 -0.78 4.29 6.89
C ILE A 272 -0.43 3.53 5.61
N LEU A 273 0.34 2.45 5.71
CA LEU A 273 0.68 1.60 4.57
C LEU A 273 -0.55 0.91 3.98
N TYR A 274 -1.50 0.48 4.80
CA TYR A 274 -2.77 -0.06 4.33
C TYR A 274 -3.51 0.97 3.44
N PHE A 275 -3.71 2.19 3.95
CA PHE A 275 -4.34 3.25 3.16
C PHE A 275 -3.50 3.61 1.92
N PHE A 276 -2.19 3.66 2.04
CA PHE A 276 -1.32 3.92 0.90
C PHE A 276 -1.48 2.87 -0.20
N ILE A 277 -1.52 1.58 0.15
CA ILE A 277 -1.71 0.47 -0.80
C ILE A 277 -3.11 0.50 -1.41
N VAL A 278 -4.15 0.74 -0.60
CA VAL A 278 -5.55 0.80 -1.07
C VAL A 278 -5.76 1.96 -2.04
N PHE A 279 -5.16 3.12 -1.77
CA PHE A 279 -5.29 4.30 -2.62
C PHE A 279 -4.28 4.32 -3.77
N LEU A 280 -3.32 3.40 -3.80
CA LEU A 280 -2.30 3.34 -4.83
C LEU A 280 -2.89 3.28 -6.25
N PRO A 281 -3.87 2.41 -6.58
CA PRO A 281 -4.38 2.30 -7.94
C PRO A 281 -5.09 3.58 -8.44
N ILE A 282 -5.65 4.37 -7.53
CA ILE A 282 -6.40 5.59 -7.85
C ILE A 282 -5.57 6.86 -7.69
N LEU A 283 -4.30 6.73 -7.29
CA LEU A 283 -3.37 7.84 -7.12
C LEU A 283 -3.23 8.72 -8.38
N PRO A 284 -3.27 8.19 -9.62
CA PRO A 284 -3.33 8.99 -10.84
C PRO A 284 -4.51 9.93 -10.88
N LEU A 285 -5.68 9.44 -10.47
CA LEU A 285 -6.89 10.24 -10.39
C LEU A 285 -6.81 11.27 -9.25
N GLY A 286 -5.95 11.05 -8.25
CA GLY A 286 -5.67 12.02 -7.19
C GLY A 286 -5.14 13.36 -7.72
N ALA A 287 -4.20 13.36 -8.66
CA ALA A 287 -3.70 14.61 -9.24
C ALA A 287 -4.80 15.35 -10.04
N VAL A 288 -5.63 14.61 -10.79
CA VAL A 288 -6.74 15.17 -11.56
C VAL A 288 -7.84 15.70 -10.62
N GLY A 289 -8.24 14.91 -9.63
CA GLY A 289 -9.22 15.29 -8.62
C GLY A 289 -8.79 16.47 -7.75
N LEU A 290 -7.48 16.73 -7.64
CA LEU A 290 -6.96 17.92 -6.96
C LEU A 290 -7.29 19.18 -7.78
N ILE A 291 -7.04 19.15 -9.09
CA ILE A 291 -7.26 20.29 -9.99
C ILE A 291 -8.76 20.62 -10.12
N PHE A 292 -9.59 19.60 -10.32
CA PHE A 292 -11.01 19.83 -10.65
C PHE A 292 -11.93 19.92 -9.44
N TYR A 293 -11.59 19.23 -8.33
CA TYR A 293 -12.51 19.08 -7.20
C TYR A 293 -11.88 19.32 -5.83
N GLY A 294 -10.57 19.62 -5.73
CA GLY A 294 -9.84 19.75 -4.46
C GLY A 294 -9.70 18.44 -3.65
N LEU A 295 -10.47 17.40 -3.99
CA LEU A 295 -10.53 16.11 -3.29
C LEU A 295 -9.29 15.25 -3.50
N GLY A 296 -8.54 15.53 -4.55
CA GLY A 296 -7.29 14.83 -4.87
C GLY A 296 -6.27 14.86 -3.75
N ILE A 297 -6.29 15.89 -2.89
CA ILE A 297 -5.39 15.99 -1.74
C ILE A 297 -5.60 14.85 -0.74
N PHE A 298 -6.81 14.31 -0.65
CA PHE A 298 -7.14 13.19 0.25
C PHE A 298 -6.73 11.84 -0.34
N ILE A 299 -6.71 11.71 -1.66
CA ILE A 299 -6.13 10.54 -2.34
C ILE A 299 -4.60 10.54 -2.18
N LEU A 300 -3.97 11.72 -2.16
CA LEU A 300 -2.53 11.87 -1.93
C LEU A 300 -2.11 11.80 -0.45
N ALA A 301 -3.06 11.96 0.48
CA ALA A 301 -2.78 12.01 1.91
C ALA A 301 -2.04 10.77 2.45
N PRO A 302 -2.46 9.53 2.13
CA PRO A 302 -1.74 8.34 2.58
C PRO A 302 -0.30 8.28 2.04
N THR A 303 -0.07 8.75 0.81
CA THR A 303 1.28 8.81 0.21
C THR A 303 2.18 9.80 0.94
N LEU A 304 1.69 11.01 1.19
CA LEU A 304 2.43 12.03 1.93
C LEU A 304 2.72 11.56 3.35
N ALA A 305 1.73 10.97 4.03
CA ALA A 305 1.87 10.41 5.36
C ALA A 305 2.88 9.26 5.40
N ALA A 306 2.85 8.34 4.42
CA ALA A 306 3.78 7.22 4.33
C ALA A 306 5.23 7.72 4.16
N ILE A 307 5.46 8.68 3.26
CA ILE A 307 6.79 9.26 3.05
C ILE A 307 7.28 9.98 4.31
N TRP A 308 6.43 10.83 4.90
CA TRP A 308 6.78 11.64 6.08
C TRP A 308 7.09 10.76 7.30
N GLN A 309 6.25 9.76 7.57
CA GLN A 309 6.44 8.83 8.68
C GLN A 309 7.61 7.87 8.43
N GLY A 310 7.81 7.40 7.20
CA GLY A 310 8.95 6.60 6.82
C GLY A 310 10.28 7.32 7.09
N TRP A 311 10.38 8.60 6.74
CA TRP A 311 11.54 9.42 7.08
C TRP A 311 11.78 9.52 8.60
N HIS A 312 10.71 9.74 9.38
CA HIS A 312 10.79 9.78 10.83
C HIS A 312 11.27 8.44 11.42
N ILE A 313 10.74 7.32 10.94
CA ILE A 313 11.12 5.97 11.38
C ILE A 313 12.60 5.72 11.09
N ILE A 314 13.10 6.07 9.91
CA ILE A 314 14.51 5.91 9.54
C ILE A 314 15.42 6.76 10.44
N LYS A 315 15.03 7.99 10.76
CA LYS A 315 15.79 8.86 11.67
C LYS A 315 15.85 8.29 13.09
N GLU A 316 14.72 7.80 13.60
CA GLU A 316 14.65 7.15 14.91
C GLU A 316 15.44 5.85 14.95
N TRP A 317 15.38 5.07 13.88
CA TRP A 317 16.15 3.85 13.71
C TRP A 317 17.64 4.10 13.89
N ALA A 318 18.19 5.12 13.22
CA ALA A 318 19.61 5.45 13.30
C ALA A 318 20.03 5.85 14.72
N GLY A 319 19.17 6.55 15.46
CA GLY A 319 19.40 6.92 16.85
C GLY A 319 19.33 5.74 17.81
N LEU A 320 18.26 4.94 17.73
CA LEU A 320 18.02 3.80 18.61
C LEU A 320 18.96 2.63 18.36
N SER A 321 19.39 2.42 17.10
CA SER A 321 20.34 1.34 16.76
C SER A 321 21.69 1.53 17.46
N LYS A 322 22.09 2.78 17.73
CA LYS A 322 23.31 3.07 18.50
C LYS A 322 23.17 2.69 19.98
N ALA A 323 21.97 2.78 20.55
CA ALA A 323 21.73 2.52 21.96
C ALA A 323 21.38 1.05 22.27
N TRP A 324 20.64 0.38 21.38
CA TRP A 324 20.09 -0.96 21.63
C TRP A 324 20.61 -2.05 20.68
N GLY A 325 21.38 -1.67 19.66
CA GLY A 325 21.86 -2.56 18.61
C GLY A 325 20.82 -2.81 17.52
N THR A 326 21.28 -2.89 16.27
CA THR A 326 20.43 -3.06 15.07
C THR A 326 19.47 -4.25 15.13
N PRO A 327 19.87 -5.47 15.60
CA PRO A 327 18.97 -6.62 15.61
C PRO A 327 17.73 -6.42 16.48
N ARG A 328 17.87 -5.75 17.63
CA ARG A 328 16.74 -5.46 18.51
C ARG A 328 15.77 -4.47 17.87
N ILE A 329 16.30 -3.46 17.17
CA ILE A 329 15.46 -2.48 16.47
C ILE A 329 14.72 -3.13 15.30
N ILE A 330 15.36 -4.06 14.57
CA ILE A 330 14.69 -4.90 13.57
C ILE A 330 13.54 -5.67 14.20
N ALA A 331 13.78 -6.37 15.31
CA ALA A 331 12.75 -7.16 15.98
C ALA A 331 11.55 -6.30 16.43
N VAL A 332 11.82 -5.14 17.03
CA VAL A 332 10.76 -4.21 17.48
C VAL A 332 9.98 -3.63 16.31
N PHE A 333 10.66 -3.26 15.21
CA PHE A 333 10.00 -2.77 14.01
C PHE A 333 9.11 -3.84 13.39
N CYS A 334 9.62 -5.06 13.20
CA CYS A 334 8.84 -6.19 12.68
C CYS A 334 7.63 -6.51 13.57
N ALA A 335 7.81 -6.51 14.90
CA ALA A 335 6.72 -6.70 15.84
C ALA A 335 5.65 -5.62 15.68
N GLY A 336 6.06 -4.35 15.54
CA GLY A 336 5.13 -3.24 15.28
C GLY A 336 4.35 -3.42 13.98
N ILE A 337 5.05 -3.75 12.89
CA ILE A 337 4.42 -3.92 11.58
C ILE A 337 3.36 -5.04 11.59
N ILE A 338 3.66 -6.15 12.26
CA ILE A 338 2.81 -7.36 12.30
C ILE A 338 1.64 -7.22 13.30
N THR A 339 1.70 -6.27 14.24
CA THR A 339 0.69 -6.12 15.31
C THR A 339 -0.73 -5.96 14.76
N LEU A 340 -0.97 -4.98 13.88
CA LEU A 340 -2.31 -4.77 13.31
C LEU A 340 -2.83 -5.96 12.50
N PRO A 341 -2.04 -6.54 11.56
CA PRO A 341 -2.43 -7.76 10.86
C PRO A 341 -2.83 -8.89 11.81
N VAL A 342 -2.03 -9.17 12.84
CA VAL A 342 -2.34 -10.22 13.82
C VAL A 342 -3.63 -9.93 14.56
N CYS A 343 -3.83 -8.70 15.04
CA CYS A 343 -5.07 -8.31 15.71
C CYS A 343 -6.31 -8.50 14.81
N MET A 344 -6.20 -8.14 13.53
CA MET A 344 -7.28 -8.33 12.55
C MET A 344 -7.54 -9.82 12.28
N ILE A 345 -6.49 -10.61 12.07
CA ILE A 345 -6.59 -12.06 11.84
C ILE A 345 -7.26 -12.76 13.02
N SER A 346 -6.82 -12.45 14.24
CA SER A 346 -7.42 -13.02 15.46
C SER A 346 -8.90 -12.66 15.60
N THR A 347 -9.28 -11.43 15.21
CA THR A 347 -10.68 -10.98 15.22
C THR A 347 -11.51 -11.77 14.22
N PHE A 348 -11.05 -11.90 12.97
CA PHE A 348 -11.75 -12.64 11.92
C PHE A 348 -11.87 -14.13 12.23
N TRP A 349 -10.84 -14.73 12.82
CA TRP A 349 -10.88 -16.14 13.19
C TRP A 349 -11.91 -16.40 14.30
N SER A 350 -11.95 -15.51 15.29
CA SER A 350 -12.95 -15.56 16.35
C SER A 350 -14.37 -15.36 15.82
N ASP A 351 -14.56 -14.43 14.88
CA ASP A 351 -15.86 -14.16 14.25
C ASP A 351 -16.34 -15.34 13.40
N LYS A 352 -15.43 -16.00 12.67
CA LYS A 352 -15.71 -17.24 11.95
C LYS A 352 -16.14 -18.36 12.89
N GLY A 353 -15.39 -18.61 13.96
CA GLY A 353 -15.73 -19.65 14.94
C GLY A 353 -17.09 -19.40 15.60
N ASN A 354 -17.40 -18.15 15.93
CA ASN A 354 -18.69 -17.77 16.50
C ASN A 354 -19.86 -17.93 15.51
N PHE A 355 -19.63 -17.62 14.22
CA PHE A 355 -20.62 -17.85 13.16
C PHE A 355 -20.87 -19.34 12.94
N GLU A 356 -19.83 -20.17 12.87
CA GLU A 356 -19.96 -21.63 12.76
C GLU A 356 -20.72 -22.23 13.95
N ALA A 357 -20.49 -21.74 15.17
CA ALA A 357 -21.25 -22.14 16.35
C ALA A 357 -22.74 -21.78 16.23
N ALA A 358 -23.05 -20.57 15.74
CA ALA A 358 -24.43 -20.14 15.51
C ALA A 358 -25.15 -20.97 14.44
N VAL A 359 -24.46 -21.34 13.35
CA VAL A 359 -25.02 -22.23 12.32
C VAL A 359 -25.32 -23.61 12.89
N ARG A 360 -24.38 -24.21 13.64
CA ARG A 360 -24.59 -25.52 14.28
C ARG A 360 -25.75 -25.53 15.26
N TYR A 361 -25.94 -24.44 16.01
CA TYR A 361 -27.08 -24.26 16.90
C TYR A 361 -28.42 -24.33 16.14
N LEU A 362 -28.51 -23.71 14.97
CA LEU A 362 -29.71 -23.77 14.13
C LEU A 362 -29.93 -25.14 13.49
N GLU A 363 -28.85 -25.82 13.07
CA GLU A 363 -28.93 -27.12 12.39
C GLU A 363 -29.34 -28.27 13.32
N GLN A 364 -28.87 -28.27 14.57
CA GLN A 364 -29.04 -29.44 15.44
C GLN A 364 -30.34 -29.43 16.26
N ASN A 365 -31.10 -28.32 16.32
CA ASN A 365 -32.27 -28.17 17.21
C ASN A 365 -32.01 -28.63 18.66
N SER A 366 -30.75 -28.74 19.08
CA SER A 366 -30.36 -29.45 20.28
C SER A 366 -29.72 -28.49 21.28
N VAL A 367 -30.29 -28.54 22.47
CA VAL A 367 -29.99 -27.73 23.66
C VAL A 367 -28.59 -28.04 24.24
N GLU A 368 -27.78 -28.86 23.57
CA GLU A 368 -26.48 -29.35 24.08
C GLU A 368 -25.25 -28.57 23.59
N VAL A 369 -25.43 -27.48 22.84
CA VAL A 369 -24.30 -26.61 22.48
C VAL A 369 -23.94 -25.72 23.68
N VAL A 370 -23.03 -26.19 24.53
CA VAL A 370 -22.42 -25.45 25.66
C VAL A 370 -21.60 -24.24 25.20
N GLN A 371 -21.44 -24.03 23.88
CA GLN A 371 -20.73 -22.86 23.37
C GLN A 371 -21.62 -21.61 23.44
N THR A 372 -21.23 -20.66 24.28
CA THR A 372 -21.85 -19.35 24.35
C THR A 372 -21.63 -18.59 23.04
N ILE A 373 -22.72 -18.33 22.31
CA ILE A 373 -22.69 -17.52 21.08
C ILE A 373 -22.60 -16.04 21.45
N ASP A 374 -21.58 -15.35 20.96
CA ASP A 374 -21.43 -13.90 21.09
C ASP A 374 -22.30 -13.19 20.04
N LEU A 375 -23.41 -12.60 20.49
CA LEU A 375 -24.37 -11.93 19.62
C LEU A 375 -23.79 -10.69 18.93
N ALA A 376 -22.85 -9.97 19.57
CA ALA A 376 -22.25 -8.77 18.98
C ALA A 376 -21.35 -9.14 17.79
N ARG A 377 -20.56 -10.21 17.95
CA ARG A 377 -19.75 -10.77 16.85
C ARG A 377 -20.63 -11.33 15.74
N LEU A 378 -21.70 -12.06 16.09
CA LEU A 378 -22.62 -12.61 15.12
C LEU A 378 -23.30 -11.51 14.30
N HIS A 379 -23.79 -10.45 14.97
CA HIS A 379 -24.37 -9.29 14.31
C HIS A 379 -23.38 -8.62 13.35
N ARG A 380 -22.11 -8.43 13.77
CA ARG A 380 -21.05 -7.91 12.90
C ARG A 380 -20.82 -8.80 11.68
N THR A 381 -20.70 -10.11 11.86
CA THR A 381 -20.48 -11.05 10.76
C THR A 381 -21.65 -11.04 9.78
N LEU A 382 -22.89 -11.08 10.28
CA LEU A 382 -24.09 -11.05 9.44
C LEU A 382 -24.20 -9.73 8.66
N LYS A 383 -23.92 -8.58 9.30
CA LYS A 383 -23.88 -7.28 8.63
C LYS A 383 -22.89 -7.27 7.45
N ASN A 384 -21.69 -7.83 7.66
CA ASN A 384 -20.67 -7.89 6.62
C ASN A 384 -21.07 -8.83 5.47
N VAL A 385 -21.65 -9.99 5.79
CA VAL A 385 -22.12 -10.96 4.78
C VAL A 385 -23.27 -10.38 3.95
N GLN A 386 -24.23 -9.72 4.60
CA GLN A 386 -25.35 -9.06 3.92
C GLN A 386 -24.85 -7.95 2.98
N GLY A 387 -23.96 -7.08 3.47
CA GLY A 387 -23.36 -6.04 2.63
C GLY A 387 -22.60 -6.59 1.41
N SER A 388 -21.87 -7.70 1.56
CA SER A 388 -21.22 -8.38 0.42
C SER A 388 -22.23 -9.00 -0.55
N TYR A 389 -23.35 -9.53 -0.05
CA TYR A 389 -24.39 -10.13 -0.88
C TYR A 389 -25.14 -9.07 -1.71
N ASP A 390 -25.46 -7.92 -1.12
CA ASP A 390 -26.16 -6.81 -1.78
C ASP A 390 -25.31 -6.16 -2.88
N VAL A 391 -24.00 -5.99 -2.65
CA VAL A 391 -23.05 -5.56 -3.69
C VAL A 391 -23.03 -6.56 -4.84
N THR A 392 -23.05 -7.86 -4.56
CA THR A 392 -23.04 -8.91 -5.59
C THR A 392 -24.32 -8.90 -6.43
N ARG A 393 -25.51 -8.68 -5.83
CA ARG A 393 -26.78 -8.53 -6.58
C ARG A 393 -26.81 -7.31 -7.49
N SER A 394 -26.28 -6.17 -7.02
CA SER A 394 -26.22 -4.94 -7.83
C SER A 394 -25.33 -5.06 -9.07
N ILE A 395 -24.28 -5.90 -9.00
CA ILE A 395 -23.39 -6.18 -10.14
C ILE A 395 -24.01 -7.20 -11.11
N VAL A 396 -24.86 -8.11 -10.62
CA VAL A 396 -25.49 -9.18 -11.41
C VAL A 396 -26.87 -8.77 -11.97
N GLY A 397 -27.36 -7.57 -11.67
CA GLY A 397 -28.57 -7.02 -12.30
C GLY A 397 -29.88 -7.69 -11.87
N PHE A 398 -29.94 -8.23 -10.66
CA PHE A 398 -31.22 -8.57 -10.04
C PHE A 398 -31.64 -7.43 -9.11
N ASP A 399 -32.32 -6.46 -9.70
CA ASP A 399 -33.08 -5.46 -8.97
C ASP A 399 -34.24 -6.16 -8.25
N SER A 400 -34.44 -5.85 -6.97
CA SER A 400 -35.54 -6.39 -6.17
C SER A 400 -36.83 -5.70 -6.59
N GLY A 401 -37.66 -6.41 -7.36
CA GLY A 401 -39.09 -6.13 -7.47
C GLY A 401 -39.83 -6.43 -6.18
#